data_AF-A0A418M359-F1
#
_entry.id   AF-A0A418M359-F1
#
_cell.length_a   1.000
_cell.length_b   1.000
_cell.length_c   1.000
_cell.angle_alpha   90.00
_cell.angle_beta   90.00
_cell.angle_gamma   90.00
#
_symmetry.space_group_name_H-M   'P 1'
#
loop_
_entity.id
_entity.type
_entity.pdbx_description
1 polymer ?
#
loop_
_entity_poly.entity_id
_entity_poly.type
_entity_poly.pdbx_seq_one_letter_code
_entity_poly.pdbx_strand_id
1 'polypeptide(L)'
;MNTATNVLRSLGCTVYAFQFIKVNFLPIFGLGLVAAFGRAIQLKAFGPISPLTHTSLEVVIESARILLFFYALGLTNVRTGFTKLAQFVKDKAGRSAGWRLAVKNLRERWLTMLINFVAFLLIAWLFNALINHIAYETCLYITLQSRQLLSEHSSEWVLILFFKNISVIPFTLIFQAILILWLTNRLPTSLT
;
A
#
# COMPACT_ATOMS: atom_id res chain seq x y z
N MET A 1 23.52 -16.34 -20.46
CA MET A 1 22.28 -16.09 -19.70
C MET A 1 22.34 -14.68 -19.12
N ASN A 2 21.47 -13.78 -19.57
CA ASN A 2 21.63 -12.34 -19.42
C ASN A 2 21.45 -11.87 -17.96
N THR A 3 22.33 -10.99 -17.50
CA THR A 3 22.27 -10.34 -16.18
C THR A 3 20.89 -9.76 -15.88
N ALA A 4 20.20 -9.22 -16.91
CA ALA A 4 18.83 -8.72 -16.81
C ALA A 4 17.81 -9.77 -16.35
N THR A 5 17.89 -11.01 -16.86
CA THR A 5 16.98 -12.09 -16.45
C THR A 5 17.20 -12.55 -15.01
N ASN A 6 18.45 -12.49 -14.51
CA ASN A 6 18.75 -12.80 -13.12
C ASN A 6 18.27 -11.69 -12.17
N VAL A 7 18.42 -10.42 -12.57
CA VAL A 7 17.95 -9.27 -11.80
C VAL A 7 16.42 -9.24 -11.72
N LEU A 8 15.71 -9.47 -12.83
CA LEU A 8 14.24 -9.58 -12.83
C LEU A 8 13.74 -10.73 -11.94
N ARG A 9 14.44 -11.87 -11.96
CA ARG A 9 14.15 -12.99 -11.06
C ARG A 9 14.38 -12.63 -9.59
N SER A 10 15.42 -11.83 -9.30
CA SER A 10 15.71 -11.34 -7.96
C SER A 10 14.71 -10.28 -7.47
N LEU A 11 14.10 -9.51 -8.36
CA LEU A 11 13.08 -8.50 -8.06
C LEU A 11 11.64 -9.05 -8.09
N GLY A 12 11.48 -10.37 -8.02
CA GLY A 12 10.19 -11.04 -8.24
C GLY A 12 9.05 -10.50 -7.37
N CYS A 13 9.30 -10.12 -6.11
CA CYS A 13 8.26 -9.60 -5.22
C CYS A 13 7.83 -8.17 -5.62
N THR A 14 8.78 -7.28 -5.88
CA THR A 14 8.52 -5.90 -6.30
C THR A 14 7.86 -5.85 -7.67
N VAL A 15 8.33 -6.65 -8.62
CA VAL A 15 7.75 -6.76 -9.96
C VAL A 15 6.32 -7.30 -9.88
N TYR A 16 6.09 -8.34 -9.09
CA TYR A 16 4.75 -8.89 -8.91
C TYR A 16 3.80 -7.87 -8.26
N ALA A 17 4.25 -7.13 -7.24
CA ALA A 17 3.45 -6.06 -6.63
C ALA A 17 3.08 -4.97 -7.65
N PHE A 18 4.03 -4.56 -8.49
CA PHE A 18 3.77 -3.57 -9.54
C PHE A 18 2.79 -4.09 -10.60
N GLN A 19 2.97 -5.33 -11.06
CA GLN A 19 2.04 -5.95 -12.01
C GLN A 19 0.65 -6.14 -11.40
N PHE A 20 0.55 -6.53 -10.12
CA PHE A 20 -0.71 -6.66 -9.41
C PHE A 20 -1.45 -5.32 -9.37
N ILE A 21 -0.75 -4.23 -9.08
CA ILE A 21 -1.31 -2.87 -9.12
C ILE A 21 -1.77 -2.49 -10.51
N LYS A 22 -0.95 -2.77 -11.53
CA LYS A 22 -1.30 -2.43 -12.92
C LYS A 22 -2.57 -3.15 -13.38
N VAL A 23 -2.70 -4.45 -13.10
CA VAL A 23 -3.86 -5.24 -13.50
C VAL A 23 -5.10 -4.85 -12.69
N ASN A 24 -4.95 -4.62 -11.39
CA ASN A 24 -6.05 -4.33 -10.48
C ASN A 24 -6.13 -2.84 -10.12
N PHE A 25 -5.73 -1.97 -11.04
CA PHE A 25 -5.59 -0.54 -10.76
C PHE A 25 -6.89 0.07 -10.23
N LEU A 26 -8.02 -0.25 -10.86
CA LEU A 26 -9.31 0.35 -10.52
C LEU A 26 -9.75 0.12 -9.07
N PRO A 27 -9.83 -1.14 -8.55
CA PRO A 27 -10.20 -1.35 -7.15
C PRO A 27 -9.17 -0.80 -6.16
N ILE A 28 -7.87 -0.88 -6.48
CA ILE A 28 -6.79 -0.37 -5.63
C ILE A 28 -6.87 1.15 -5.52
N PHE A 29 -6.99 1.82 -6.66
CA PHE A 29 -7.12 3.27 -6.75
C PHE A 29 -8.42 3.74 -6.10
N GLY A 30 -9.54 3.03 -6.30
CA GLY A 30 -10.81 3.33 -5.65
C GLY A 30 -10.72 3.31 -4.11
N LEU A 31 -10.14 2.25 -3.54
CA LEU A 31 -9.91 2.18 -2.09
C LEU A 31 -8.91 3.25 -1.61
N GLY A 32 -7.87 3.52 -2.40
CA GLY A 32 -6.93 4.60 -2.15
C GLY A 32 -7.58 5.98 -2.14
N LEU A 33 -8.53 6.24 -3.05
CA LEU A 33 -9.29 7.48 -3.12
C LEU A 33 -10.19 7.67 -1.91
N VAL A 34 -10.89 6.61 -1.47
CA VAL A 34 -11.70 6.68 -0.23
C VAL A 34 -10.83 7.08 0.96
N ALA A 35 -9.65 6.45 1.10
CA ALA A 35 -8.70 6.80 2.15
C ALA A 35 -8.14 8.23 1.99
N ALA A 36 -7.87 8.67 0.76
CA ALA A 36 -7.32 9.99 0.47
C ALA A 36 -8.31 11.12 0.77
N PHE A 37 -9.56 11.00 0.30
CA PHE A 37 -10.61 11.96 0.61
C PHE A 37 -10.97 11.94 2.09
N GLY A 38 -11.08 10.75 2.70
CA GLY A 38 -11.32 10.65 4.13
C GLY A 38 -10.25 11.40 4.93
N ARG A 39 -8.98 11.22 4.56
CA ARG A 39 -7.87 11.90 5.24
C ARG A 39 -7.84 13.41 4.98
N ALA A 40 -8.19 13.84 3.77
CA ALA A 40 -8.32 15.26 3.45
C ALA A 40 -9.41 15.93 4.30
N ILE A 41 -10.59 15.30 4.43
CA ILE A 41 -11.68 15.81 5.27
C ILE A 41 -11.23 15.85 6.74
N GLN A 42 -10.56 14.81 7.25
CA GLN A 42 -10.03 14.79 8.63
C GLN A 42 -9.07 15.95 8.91
N LEU A 43 -8.26 16.32 7.93
CA LEU A 43 -7.34 17.46 8.01
C LEU A 43 -8.02 18.80 7.70
N LYS A 44 -9.36 18.86 7.79
CA LYS A 44 -10.17 20.07 7.62
C LYS A 44 -10.02 20.72 6.25
N ALA A 45 -9.75 19.92 5.21
CA ALA A 45 -9.65 20.40 3.83
C ALA A 45 -10.89 21.19 3.39
N PHE A 46 -12.08 20.81 3.88
CA PHE A 46 -13.35 21.45 3.54
C PHE A 46 -13.97 22.23 4.71
N GLY A 47 -13.17 22.56 5.73
CA GLY A 47 -13.61 23.31 6.91
C GLY A 47 -13.59 22.49 8.21
N PRO A 48 -14.12 23.05 9.31
CA PRO A 48 -14.08 22.41 10.62
C PRO A 48 -14.95 21.14 10.64
N ILE A 49 -14.47 20.13 11.35
CA ILE A 49 -15.16 18.86 11.52
C ILE A 49 -15.41 18.59 13.00
N SER A 50 -16.52 17.90 13.29
CA SER A 50 -16.83 17.48 14.65
C SER A 50 -15.91 16.33 15.10
N PRO A 51 -15.68 16.13 16.42
CA PRO A 51 -14.93 14.98 16.93
C PRO A 51 -15.51 13.62 16.49
N LEU A 52 -16.84 13.54 16.38
CA LEU A 52 -17.53 12.33 15.92
C LEU A 52 -17.21 12.04 14.45
N THR A 53 -17.27 13.07 13.59
CA THR A 53 -16.89 12.96 12.17
C THR A 53 -15.42 12.59 12.00
N HIS A 54 -14.54 13.17 12.81
CA HIS A 54 -13.11 12.81 12.79
C HIS A 54 -12.91 11.32 13.06
N THR A 55 -13.58 10.81 14.10
CA THR A 55 -13.48 9.41 14.52
C THR A 55 -14.08 8.46 13.48
N SER A 56 -15.25 8.79 12.93
CA SER A 56 -15.87 7.96 11.90
C SER A 56 -15.05 7.89 10.62
N LEU A 57 -14.42 9.00 10.22
CA LEU A 57 -13.48 9.01 9.09
C LEU A 57 -12.26 8.15 9.35
N GLU A 58 -11.75 8.10 10.59
CA GLU A 58 -10.60 7.25 10.94
C GLU A 58 -10.93 5.78 10.68
N VAL A 59 -12.12 5.36 11.13
CA VAL A 59 -12.63 4.00 10.90
C VAL A 59 -12.78 3.71 9.41
N VAL A 60 -13.31 4.66 8.63
CA VAL A 60 -13.49 4.48 7.17
C VAL A 60 -12.14 4.36 6.45
N ILE A 61 -11.19 5.24 6.76
CA ILE A 61 -9.86 5.27 6.14
C ILE A 61 -9.10 3.98 6.45
N GLU A 62 -9.08 3.58 7.71
CA GLU A 62 -8.39 2.35 8.13
C GLU A 62 -9.10 1.11 7.58
N SER A 63 -10.43 1.09 7.53
CA SER A 63 -11.19 0.00 6.90
C SER A 63 -10.83 -0.13 5.42
N ALA A 64 -10.69 0.97 4.67
CA ALA A 64 -10.27 0.95 3.27
C ALA A 64 -8.86 0.37 3.10
N ARG A 65 -7.92 0.72 3.99
CA ARG A 65 -6.56 0.18 4.01
C ARG A 65 -6.54 -1.32 4.35
N ILE A 66 -7.30 -1.73 5.36
CA ILE A 66 -7.43 -3.14 5.75
C ILE A 66 -8.05 -3.96 4.61
N LEU A 67 -9.11 -3.45 3.98
CA LEU A 67 -9.73 -4.09 2.82
C LEU A 67 -8.73 -4.23 1.67
N LEU A 68 -7.92 -3.21 1.39
CA LEU A 68 -6.89 -3.26 0.36
C LEU A 68 -5.82 -4.33 0.67
N PHE A 69 -5.38 -4.40 1.93
CA PHE A 69 -4.44 -5.43 2.37
C PHE A 69 -5.03 -6.84 2.19
N PHE A 70 -6.28 -7.08 2.59
CA PHE A 70 -6.94 -8.37 2.38
C PHE A 70 -7.19 -8.69 0.91
N TYR A 71 -7.53 -7.68 0.11
CA TYR A 71 -7.67 -7.82 -1.33
C TYR A 71 -6.36 -8.31 -1.97
N ALA A 72 -5.23 -7.74 -1.57
CA ALA A 72 -3.90 -8.16 -2.03
C ALA A 72 -3.51 -9.55 -1.51
N LEU A 73 -3.70 -9.81 -0.21
CA LEU A 73 -3.39 -11.11 0.42
C LEU A 73 -4.22 -12.26 -0.16
N GLY A 74 -5.46 -11.95 -0.51
CA GLY A 74 -6.41 -12.85 -1.14
C GLY A 74 -6.28 -12.95 -2.66
N LEU A 75 -5.31 -12.24 -3.27
CA LEU A 75 -5.12 -12.17 -4.72
C LEU A 75 -6.42 -11.83 -5.46
N THR A 76 -6.95 -10.64 -5.20
CA THR A 76 -8.23 -10.09 -5.70
C THR A 76 -9.50 -10.53 -4.98
N ASN A 77 -9.41 -11.43 -4.00
CA ASN A 77 -10.56 -11.86 -3.20
C ASN A 77 -10.40 -11.55 -1.72
N VAL A 78 -11.11 -10.53 -1.23
CA VAL A 78 -11.07 -10.09 0.18
C VAL A 78 -11.44 -11.22 1.14
N ARG A 79 -12.46 -12.03 0.81
CA ARG A 79 -12.90 -13.15 1.65
C ARG A 79 -11.78 -14.18 1.79
N THR A 80 -11.08 -14.48 0.70
CA THR A 80 -9.90 -15.36 0.71
C THR A 80 -8.75 -14.76 1.52
N GLY A 81 -8.52 -13.44 1.43
CA GLY A 81 -7.53 -12.76 2.27
C GLY A 81 -7.85 -12.89 3.76
N PHE A 82 -9.11 -12.66 4.12
CA PHE A 82 -9.58 -12.80 5.49
C PHE A 82 -9.48 -14.25 5.99
N THR A 83 -9.89 -15.24 5.20
CA THR A 83 -9.79 -16.65 5.60
C THR A 83 -8.34 -17.09 5.78
N LYS A 84 -7.40 -16.63 4.93
CA LYS A 84 -5.97 -16.88 5.11
C LYS A 84 -5.45 -16.34 6.44
N LEU A 85 -5.84 -15.12 6.81
CA LEU A 85 -5.46 -14.53 8.10
C LEU A 85 -6.12 -15.28 9.27
N ALA A 86 -7.42 -15.56 9.18
CA ALA A 86 -8.15 -16.28 10.21
C ALA A 86 -7.59 -17.69 10.44
N GLN A 87 -7.21 -18.40 9.38
CA GLN A 87 -6.54 -19.69 9.46
C GLN A 87 -5.17 -19.58 10.14
N PHE A 88 -4.38 -18.55 9.81
CA PHE A 88 -3.09 -18.30 10.48
C PHE A 88 -3.24 -18.06 12.00
N VAL A 89 -4.31 -17.37 12.40
CA VAL A 89 -4.63 -17.13 13.82
C VAL A 89 -5.19 -18.38 14.52
N LYS A 90 -6.03 -19.18 13.85
CA LYS A 90 -6.66 -20.37 14.46
C LYS A 90 -5.74 -21.60 14.51
N ASP A 91 -4.92 -21.83 13.48
CA ASP A 91 -4.09 -23.03 13.37
C ASP A 91 -2.70 -22.83 14.02
N LYS A 92 -2.57 -23.23 15.29
CA LYS A 92 -1.31 -23.13 16.04
C LYS A 92 -0.20 -24.01 15.43
N ALA A 93 -0.55 -25.19 14.91
CA ALA A 93 0.42 -26.11 14.32
C ALA A 93 0.91 -25.60 12.96
N GLY A 94 -0.02 -25.20 12.09
CA GLY A 94 0.26 -24.56 10.80
C GLY A 94 1.03 -23.25 10.94
N ARG A 95 0.80 -22.48 12.01
CA ARG A 95 1.59 -21.27 12.30
C ARG A 95 3.07 -21.58 12.55
N SER A 96 3.36 -22.62 13.34
CA SER A 96 4.74 -23.02 13.62
C SER A 96 5.46 -23.52 12.36
N ALA A 97 4.75 -24.22 11.47
CA ALA A 97 5.28 -24.71 10.21
C ALA A 97 5.48 -23.56 9.21
N GLY A 98 4.50 -22.66 9.10
CA GLY A 98 4.58 -21.46 8.27
C GLY A 98 5.69 -20.52 8.71
N TRP A 99 5.89 -20.34 10.02
CA TRP A 99 6.99 -19.55 10.56
C TRP A 99 8.35 -20.17 10.27
N ARG A 100 8.51 -21.48 10.49
CA ARG A 100 9.75 -22.20 10.15
C ARG A 100 10.06 -22.09 8.65
N LEU A 101 9.04 -22.21 7.80
CA LEU A 101 9.19 -22.04 6.35
C LEU A 101 9.59 -20.61 5.98
N ALA A 102 8.93 -19.59 6.56
CA ALA A 102 9.25 -18.20 6.31
C ALA A 102 10.68 -17.85 6.75
N VAL A 103 11.12 -18.31 7.92
CA VAL A 103 12.50 -18.13 8.41
C VAL A 103 13.52 -18.86 7.52
N LYS A 104 13.20 -20.08 7.08
CA LYS A 104 14.05 -20.83 6.16
C LYS A 104 14.19 -20.08 4.83
N ASN A 105 13.08 -19.67 4.21
CA ASN A 105 13.07 -18.92 2.96
C ASN A 105 13.77 -17.56 3.10
N LEU A 106 13.58 -16.89 4.22
CA LEU A 106 14.27 -15.64 4.56
C LEU A 106 15.78 -15.84 4.58
N ARG A 107 16.26 -16.89 5.26
CA ARG A 107 17.70 -17.19 5.35
C ARG A 107 18.29 -17.63 4.02
N GLU A 108 17.57 -18.46 3.25
CA GLU A 108 18.04 -18.97 1.95
C GLU A 108 18.03 -17.89 0.87
N ARG A 109 17.11 -16.92 0.95
CA ARG A 109 16.90 -15.89 -0.09
C ARG A 109 17.09 -14.46 0.44
N TRP A 110 17.94 -14.28 1.45
CA TRP A 110 18.11 -12.99 2.13
C TRP A 110 18.59 -11.88 1.17
N LEU A 111 19.50 -12.19 0.24
CA LEU A 111 19.97 -11.24 -0.78
C LEU A 111 18.83 -10.79 -1.69
N THR A 112 18.01 -11.74 -2.15
CA THR A 112 16.80 -11.46 -2.94
C THR A 112 15.85 -10.56 -2.17
N MET A 113 15.63 -10.83 -0.89
CA MET A 113 14.77 -9.98 -0.05
C MET A 113 15.35 -8.57 0.10
N LEU A 114 16.66 -8.44 0.34
CA LEU A 114 17.35 -7.16 0.45
C LEU A 114 17.19 -6.35 -0.85
N ILE A 115 17.37 -6.98 -2.00
CA ILE A 115 17.18 -6.33 -3.31
C ILE A 115 15.72 -5.84 -3.48
N ASN A 116 14.73 -6.67 -3.14
CA ASN A 116 13.32 -6.24 -3.21
C ASN A 116 13.02 -5.10 -2.23
N PHE A 117 13.61 -5.14 -1.03
CA PHE A 117 13.45 -4.10 -0.02
C PHE A 117 14.08 -2.77 -0.45
N VAL A 118 15.30 -2.80 -0.98
CA VAL A 118 15.97 -1.62 -1.56
C VAL A 118 15.15 -1.07 -2.73
N ALA A 119 14.67 -1.92 -3.63
CA ALA A 119 13.81 -1.49 -4.74
C ALA A 119 12.50 -0.86 -4.24
N PHE A 120 11.86 -1.46 -3.23
CA PHE A 120 10.69 -0.89 -2.56
C PHE A 120 10.99 0.49 -1.97
N LEU A 121 12.11 0.65 -1.26
CA LEU A 121 12.54 1.93 -0.68
C LEU A 121 12.80 2.99 -1.75
N LEU A 122 13.46 2.63 -2.86
CA LEU A 122 13.70 3.55 -3.97
C LEU A 122 12.39 4.03 -4.61
N ILE A 123 11.43 3.12 -4.81
CA ILE A 123 10.09 3.46 -5.34
C ILE A 123 9.35 4.37 -4.36
N ALA A 124 9.33 4.02 -3.07
CA ALA A 124 8.69 4.82 -2.03
C ALA A 124 9.34 6.21 -1.91
N TRP A 125 10.66 6.30 -1.97
CA TRP A 125 11.40 7.56 -1.98
C TRP A 125 11.02 8.41 -3.20
N LEU A 126 11.00 7.82 -4.40
CA LEU A 126 10.61 8.52 -5.63
C LEU A 126 9.20 9.09 -5.54
N PHE A 127 8.22 8.30 -5.10
CA PHE A 127 6.86 8.80 -4.90
C PHE A 127 6.80 9.91 -3.86
N ASN A 128 7.50 9.78 -2.72
CA ASN A 128 7.53 10.85 -1.72
C ASN A 128 8.17 12.13 -2.26
N ALA A 129 9.25 12.02 -3.04
CA ALA A 129 9.90 13.15 -3.68
C ALA A 129 8.95 13.85 -4.68
N LEU A 130 8.25 13.08 -5.52
CA LEU A 130 7.25 13.62 -6.45
C LEU A 130 6.09 14.31 -5.71
N ILE A 131 5.61 13.72 -4.62
CA ILE A 131 4.53 14.31 -3.80
C ILE A 131 4.99 15.62 -3.18
N ASN A 132 6.20 15.66 -2.63
CA ASN A 132 6.75 16.88 -2.05
C ASN A 132 6.92 17.96 -3.12
N HIS A 133 7.44 17.60 -4.30
CA HIS A 133 7.56 18.53 -5.41
C HIS A 133 6.19 19.11 -5.83
N ILE A 134 5.17 18.26 -5.95
CA ILE A 134 3.80 18.71 -6.25
C ILE A 134 3.24 19.60 -5.13
N ALA A 135 3.41 19.22 -3.87
CA ALA A 135 2.83 19.95 -2.75
C ALA A 135 3.48 21.32 -2.52
N TYR A 136 4.81 21.38 -2.58
CA TYR A 136 5.60 22.56 -2.19
C TYR A 136 6.04 23.42 -3.38
N GLU A 137 6.45 22.81 -4.49
CA GLU A 137 7.08 23.57 -5.58
C GLU A 137 6.09 24.03 -6.65
N THR A 138 4.93 23.38 -6.80
CA THR A 138 3.97 23.73 -7.87
C THR A 138 2.90 24.75 -7.47
N CYS A 139 2.98 25.35 -6.27
CA CYS A 139 1.95 26.25 -5.72
C CYS A 139 0.51 25.68 -5.78
N LEU A 140 0.38 24.35 -5.90
CA LEU A 140 -0.91 23.68 -6.07
C LEU A 140 -1.81 23.94 -4.86
N TYR A 141 -1.24 23.90 -3.66
CA TYR A 141 -1.92 24.24 -2.41
C TYR A 141 -2.53 25.66 -2.47
N ILE A 142 -1.71 26.65 -2.80
CA ILE A 142 -2.12 28.06 -2.90
C ILE A 142 -3.21 28.22 -3.97
N THR A 143 -3.07 27.55 -5.11
CA THR A 143 -4.05 27.61 -6.20
C THR A 143 -5.40 27.02 -5.78
N LEU A 144 -5.39 25.88 -5.10
CA LEU A 144 -6.61 25.22 -4.60
C LEU A 144 -7.29 26.06 -3.51
N GLN A 145 -6.53 26.69 -2.63
CA GLN A 145 -7.05 27.63 -1.64
C GLN A 145 -7.65 28.88 -2.30
N SER A 146 -6.97 29.47 -3.30
CA SER A 146 -7.48 30.65 -4.03
C SER A 146 -8.78 30.37 -4.79
N ARG A 147 -9.01 29.12 -5.18
CA ARG A 147 -10.23 28.66 -5.85
C ARG A 147 -11.30 28.18 -4.86
N GLN A 148 -11.09 28.37 -3.55
CA GLN A 148 -11.98 27.93 -2.47
C GLN A 148 -12.26 26.42 -2.48
N LEU A 149 -11.37 25.62 -3.07
CA LEU A 149 -11.44 24.16 -3.06
C LEU A 149 -10.86 23.58 -1.76
N LEU A 150 -10.00 24.34 -1.10
CA LEU A 150 -9.47 24.07 0.22
C LEU A 150 -9.80 25.22 1.16
N SER A 151 -10.14 24.88 2.40
CA SER A 151 -10.35 25.84 3.49
C SER A 151 -9.05 26.57 3.82
N GLU A 152 -9.15 27.84 4.20
CA GLU A 152 -8.01 28.64 4.67
C GLU A 152 -7.35 28.09 5.93
N HIS A 153 -8.07 27.24 6.69
CA HIS A 153 -7.55 26.55 7.87
C HIS A 153 -6.89 25.21 7.54
N SER A 154 -6.89 24.80 6.27
CA SER A 154 -6.21 23.58 5.85
C SER A 154 -4.70 23.79 5.83
N SER A 155 -3.95 22.69 5.79
CA SER A 155 -2.49 22.74 5.68
C SER A 155 -2.05 21.96 4.44
N GLU A 156 -0.84 22.22 3.98
CA GLU A 156 -0.22 21.50 2.85
C GLU A 156 -0.20 19.98 3.06
N TRP A 157 -0.23 19.54 4.33
CA TRP A 157 -0.38 18.14 4.72
C TRP A 157 -1.62 17.47 4.13
N VAL A 158 -2.68 18.22 3.83
CA VAL A 158 -3.86 17.72 3.11
C VAL A 158 -3.44 17.10 1.78
N LEU A 159 -2.68 17.83 0.95
CA LEU A 159 -2.25 17.36 -0.35
C LEU A 159 -1.24 16.23 -0.23
N ILE A 160 -0.28 16.37 0.68
CA ILE A 160 0.75 15.34 0.92
C ILE A 160 0.09 14.02 1.31
N LEU A 161 -0.81 14.03 2.29
CA LEU A 161 -1.49 12.80 2.72
C LEU A 161 -2.49 12.30 1.69
N PHE A 162 -3.17 13.19 0.95
CA PHE A 162 -4.03 12.79 -0.16
C PHE A 162 -3.25 11.97 -1.19
N PHE A 163 -2.14 12.50 -1.70
CA PHE A 163 -1.32 11.79 -2.67
C PHE A 163 -0.68 10.52 -2.10
N LYS A 164 -0.26 10.52 -0.83
CA LYS A 164 0.27 9.31 -0.18
C LYS A 164 -0.77 8.19 -0.10
N ASN A 165 -2.03 8.50 0.14
CA ASN A 165 -3.12 7.52 0.24
C ASN A 165 -3.51 6.90 -1.12
N ILE A 166 -3.19 7.52 -2.25
CA ILE A 166 -3.42 6.94 -3.58
C ILE A 166 -2.18 6.29 -4.20
N SER A 167 -0.99 6.47 -3.61
CA SER A 167 0.29 5.99 -4.18
C SER A 167 1.08 5.13 -3.20
N VAL A 168 1.86 5.75 -2.31
CA VAL A 168 2.82 5.09 -1.41
C VAL A 168 2.15 4.08 -0.49
N ILE A 169 1.01 4.45 0.12
CA ILE A 169 0.32 3.59 1.09
C ILE A 169 -0.26 2.34 0.41
N PRO A 170 -1.04 2.45 -0.68
CA PRO A 170 -1.48 1.28 -1.44
C PRO A 170 -0.33 0.38 -1.89
N PHE A 171 0.74 0.95 -2.42
CA PHE A 171 1.92 0.20 -2.85
C PHE A 171 2.54 -0.58 -1.68
N THR A 172 2.68 0.05 -0.52
CA THR A 172 3.23 -0.56 0.69
C THR A 172 2.40 -1.74 1.17
N LEU A 173 1.07 -1.57 1.25
CA LEU A 173 0.16 -2.62 1.71
C LEU A 173 0.18 -3.83 0.75
N ILE A 174 0.19 -3.58 -0.55
CA ILE A 174 0.28 -4.63 -1.56
C ILE A 174 1.63 -5.32 -1.49
N PHE A 175 2.74 -4.58 -1.44
CA PHE A 175 4.07 -5.15 -1.32
C PHE A 175 4.19 -6.06 -0.09
N GLN A 176 3.68 -5.63 1.07
CA GLN A 176 3.67 -6.44 2.29
C GLN A 176 2.86 -7.73 2.13
N ALA A 177 1.66 -7.65 1.55
CA ALA A 177 0.83 -8.82 1.30
C ALA A 177 1.52 -9.83 0.35
N ILE A 178 2.12 -9.33 -0.73
CA ILE A 178 2.89 -10.15 -1.69
C ILE A 178 4.13 -10.75 -1.02
N LEU A 179 4.84 -9.99 -0.18
CA LEU A 179 6.00 -10.48 0.56
C LEU A 179 5.62 -11.62 1.50
N ILE A 180 4.48 -11.53 2.21
CA ILE A 180 3.95 -12.60 3.05
C ILE A 180 3.66 -13.86 2.23
N LEU A 181 2.99 -13.71 1.08
CA LEU A 181 2.71 -14.83 0.18
C LEU A 181 4.00 -15.46 -0.38
N TRP A 182 4.99 -14.64 -0.71
CA TRP A 182 6.28 -15.10 -1.23
C TRP A 182 7.08 -15.86 -0.17
N LEU A 183 7.20 -15.32 1.05
CA LEU A 183 7.90 -15.97 2.17
C LEU A 183 7.25 -17.30 2.57
N THR A 184 5.95 -17.45 2.35
CA THR A 184 5.21 -18.68 2.66
C THR A 184 5.08 -19.63 1.46
N ASN A 185 5.73 -19.33 0.32
CA ASN A 185 5.60 -20.08 -0.95
C ASN A 185 4.14 -20.24 -1.42
N ARG A 186 3.29 -19.24 -1.15
CA ARG A 186 1.87 -19.17 -1.56
C ARG A 186 1.63 -18.14 -2.65
N LEU A 187 2.68 -17.54 -3.20
CA LEU A 187 2.59 -16.65 -4.35
C LEU A 187 2.51 -17.49 -5.64
N PRO A 188 1.49 -17.30 -6.49
CA PRO A 188 1.40 -18.00 -7.76
C PRO A 188 2.47 -17.52 -8.73
N THR A 189 2.78 -18.36 -9.72
CA THR A 189 3.79 -18.09 -10.76
C THR A 189 3.36 -17.04 -11.78
N SER A 190 2.06 -16.76 -11.90
CA SER A 190 1.49 -15.75 -12.81
C SER A 190 0.25 -15.09 -12.21
N LEU A 191 0.06 -13.81 -12.54
CA LEU A 191 -1.19 -13.08 -12.33
C LEU A 191 -2.17 -13.49 -13.43
N THR A 192 -3.11 -14.37 -13.13
CA THR A 192 -4.29 -14.63 -13.99
C THR A 192 -5.36 -13.58 -13.74
#